data_AF-A0A1Q6EXL8-F1
#
_entry.id   AF-A0A1Q6EXL8-F1
#
_cell.length_a   1.000
_cell.length_b   1.000
_cell.length_c   1.000
_cell.angle_alpha   90.00
_cell.angle_beta   90.00
_cell.angle_gamma   90.00
#
_symmetry.space_group_name_H-M   'P 1'
#
loop_
_entity.id
_entity.type
_entity.pdbx_description
1 polymer ?
#
loop_
_entity_poly.entity_id
_entity_poly.type
_entity_poly.pdbx_seq_one_letter_code
_entity_poly.pdbx_strand_id
1 'polypeptide(L)'
;MTDVREAAQNLIEYAIHRSMIGQDDRIWAYNTILECIGATGPALDMAWALKTEKISLLHPDTLPDFDLEGTLAVLSEAAVANGAAEDTASGRDRIAMRIMGALMPRPSVVNEEFNGRMGVNEPRAATDWFYGLCCDAGYVRRAAIARNIKWSTPTNWGDLEITINLSKPEKDPRDIAAAGAAKNTGEKYPACQLCIENEGYPGRSAAADGPARICALSPLSSTASAGASNTARTRTLTSTALP
;
A
#
# COMPACT_ATOMS: atom_id res chain seq x y z
N MET A 1 -20.20 15.86 5.62
CA MET A 1 -18.93 15.44 6.25
C MET A 1 -19.18 14.04 6.75
N THR A 2 -18.49 13.06 6.17
CA THR A 2 -18.53 11.65 6.61
C THR A 2 -17.97 11.57 8.02
N ASP A 3 -18.72 11.01 8.95
CA ASP A 3 -18.26 10.80 10.33
C ASP A 3 -17.36 9.55 10.41
N VAL A 4 -16.49 9.47 11.43
CA VAL A 4 -15.50 8.38 11.62
C VAL A 4 -16.16 7.01 11.58
N ARG A 5 -17.35 6.87 12.17
CA ARG A 5 -18.15 5.64 12.12
C ARG A 5 -18.39 5.20 10.68
N GLU A 6 -18.95 6.09 9.87
CA GLU A 6 -19.34 5.81 8.50
C GLU A 6 -18.12 5.52 7.63
N ALA A 7 -17.04 6.29 7.80
CA ALA A 7 -15.77 6.05 7.10
C ALA A 7 -15.19 4.66 7.41
N ALA A 8 -15.15 4.27 8.68
CA ALA A 8 -14.65 2.95 9.10
C ALA A 8 -15.55 1.82 8.57
N GLN A 9 -16.87 1.96 8.70
CA GLN A 9 -17.83 0.96 8.22
C GLN A 9 -17.73 0.78 6.69
N ASN A 10 -17.68 1.87 5.92
CA ASN A 10 -17.56 1.81 4.47
C ASN A 10 -16.23 1.21 4.01
N LEU A 11 -15.13 1.53 4.69
CA LEU A 11 -13.83 0.93 4.39
C LEU A 11 -13.81 -0.58 4.63
N ILE A 12 -14.47 -1.05 5.68
CA ILE A 12 -14.59 -2.48 6.00
C ILE A 12 -15.46 -3.19 4.97
N GLU A 13 -16.59 -2.60 4.56
CA GLU A 13 -17.40 -3.16 3.47
C GLU A 13 -16.56 -3.26 2.20
N TYR A 14 -15.83 -2.21 1.83
CA TYR A 14 -14.91 -2.23 0.71
C TYR A 14 -13.88 -3.37 0.84
N ALA A 15 -13.25 -3.54 2.00
CA ALA A 15 -12.28 -4.59 2.22
C ALA A 15 -12.87 -6.01 2.11
N ILE A 16 -14.09 -6.22 2.59
CA ILE A 16 -14.83 -7.47 2.43
C ILE A 16 -15.16 -7.71 0.95
N HIS A 17 -15.68 -6.70 0.25
CA HIS A 17 -16.01 -6.76 -1.18
C HIS A 17 -14.80 -7.09 -2.06
N ARG A 18 -13.62 -6.56 -1.70
CA ARG A 18 -12.35 -6.84 -2.36
C ARG A 18 -11.66 -8.13 -1.87
N SER A 19 -12.34 -8.91 -1.02
CA SER A 19 -11.82 -10.16 -0.44
C SER A 19 -10.49 -10.00 0.32
N MET A 20 -10.26 -8.83 0.90
CA MET A 20 -9.08 -8.57 1.75
C MET A 20 -9.27 -9.10 3.18
N ILE A 21 -10.52 -9.12 3.67
CA ILE A 21 -10.93 -9.74 4.93
C ILE A 21 -12.25 -10.51 4.77
N GLY A 22 -12.57 -11.40 5.70
CA GLY A 22 -13.85 -12.11 5.73
C GLY A 22 -14.98 -11.26 6.29
N GLN A 23 -16.23 -11.63 5.98
CA GLN A 23 -17.42 -10.99 6.57
C GLN A 23 -17.48 -11.13 8.09
N ASP A 24 -17.00 -12.27 8.61
CA ASP A 24 -16.96 -12.55 10.05
C ASP A 24 -15.99 -11.64 10.80
N ASP A 25 -15.04 -11.02 10.09
CA ASP A 25 -14.06 -10.11 10.68
C ASP A 25 -14.61 -8.68 10.83
N ARG A 26 -15.85 -8.39 10.42
CA ARG A 26 -16.40 -7.02 10.35
C ARG A 26 -16.27 -6.24 11.66
N ILE A 27 -16.67 -6.83 12.79
CA ILE A 27 -16.58 -6.18 14.11
C ILE A 27 -15.12 -6.09 14.58
N TRP A 28 -14.33 -7.14 14.34
CA TRP A 28 -12.91 -7.16 14.69
C TRP A 28 -12.16 -6.03 13.96
N ALA A 29 -12.35 -5.92 12.65
CA ALA A 29 -11.78 -4.90 11.79
C ALA A 29 -12.18 -3.49 12.24
N TYR A 30 -13.44 -3.27 12.64
CA TYR A 30 -13.88 -1.97 13.15
C TYR A 30 -13.10 -1.56 14.40
N ASN A 31 -12.97 -2.48 15.36
CA ASN A 31 -12.20 -2.22 16.57
C ASN A 31 -10.71 -2.00 16.26
N THR A 32 -10.15 -2.74 15.30
CA THR A 32 -8.76 -2.54 14.85
C THR A 32 -8.56 -1.18 14.19
N ILE A 33 -9.52 -0.67 13.41
CA ILE A 33 -9.47 0.70 12.88
C ILE A 33 -9.49 1.71 14.01
N LEU A 34 -10.41 1.57 14.98
CA LEU A 34 -10.48 2.47 16.14
C LEU A 34 -9.16 2.48 16.93
N GLU A 35 -8.56 1.31 17.17
CA GLU A 35 -7.25 1.19 17.81
C GLU A 35 -6.16 1.91 17.01
N CYS A 36 -6.14 1.74 15.68
CA CYS A 36 -5.17 2.40 14.82
C CYS A 36 -5.26 3.92 14.94
N ILE A 37 -6.47 4.49 14.93
CA ILE A 37 -6.69 5.94 15.01
C ILE A 37 -6.73 6.47 16.46
N GLY A 38 -6.45 5.64 17.46
CA GLY A 38 -6.42 6.03 18.87
C GLY A 38 -7.78 6.43 19.46
N ALA A 39 -8.87 5.88 18.93
CA ALA A 39 -10.22 6.19 19.36
C ALA A 39 -10.83 5.06 20.23
N THR A 40 -11.65 5.43 21.21
CA THR A 40 -12.44 4.50 22.03
C THR A 40 -13.90 4.38 21.56
N GLY A 41 -14.24 5.12 20.50
CA GLY A 41 -15.54 5.16 19.84
C GLY A 41 -15.40 5.95 18.52
N PRO A 42 -16.48 6.24 17.81
CA PRO A 42 -17.87 5.95 18.17
C PRO A 42 -18.20 4.44 18.11
N ALA A 43 -19.26 4.03 18.82
CA ALA A 43 -19.82 2.68 18.66
C ALA A 43 -20.23 2.45 17.20
N LEU A 44 -20.06 1.23 16.68
CA LEU A 44 -20.54 0.85 15.36
C LEU A 44 -22.08 0.84 15.27
N ASP A 45 -22.62 0.81 14.06
CA ASP A 45 -24.03 0.49 13.84
C ASP A 45 -24.26 -1.04 13.92
N MET A 46 -25.08 -1.48 14.87
CA MET A 46 -25.41 -2.89 15.06
C MET A 46 -26.18 -3.49 13.89
N ALA A 47 -27.01 -2.70 13.18
CA ALA A 47 -27.70 -3.18 12.00
C ALA A 47 -26.71 -3.48 10.87
N TRP A 48 -25.66 -2.66 10.75
CA TRP A 48 -24.54 -2.90 9.84
C TRP A 48 -23.72 -4.12 10.25
N ALA A 49 -23.36 -4.24 11.54
CA ALA A 49 -22.52 -5.34 12.03
C ALA A 49 -23.18 -6.72 11.82
N LEU A 50 -24.50 -6.81 11.97
CA LEU A 50 -25.26 -8.06 11.85
C LEU A 50 -25.73 -8.39 10.43
N LYS A 51 -25.34 -7.61 9.41
CA LYS A 51 -25.69 -7.93 8.01
C LYS A 51 -25.18 -9.32 7.65
N THR A 52 -26.12 -10.23 7.40
CA THR A 52 -25.86 -11.63 7.00
C THR A 52 -26.00 -11.84 5.49
N GLU A 53 -26.35 -10.77 4.74
CA GLU A 53 -26.32 -10.83 3.29
C GLU A 53 -24.90 -11.21 2.88
N LYS A 54 -24.76 -12.45 2.37
CA LYS A 54 -23.55 -12.82 1.67
C LYS A 54 -23.44 -11.84 0.53
N ILE A 55 -22.52 -10.90 0.67
CA ILE A 55 -22.02 -10.11 -0.43
C ILE A 55 -21.68 -11.13 -1.51
N SER A 56 -22.54 -11.24 -2.52
CA SER A 56 -22.19 -11.98 -3.72
C SER A 56 -20.85 -11.43 -4.14
N LEU A 57 -19.94 -12.31 -4.55
CA LEU A 57 -18.69 -11.96 -5.20
C LEU A 57 -19.04 -11.09 -6.41
N LEU A 58 -19.29 -9.81 -6.17
CA LEU A 58 -19.59 -8.84 -7.19
C LEU A 58 -18.35 -8.83 -8.05
N HIS A 59 -18.55 -9.00 -9.35
CA HIS A 59 -17.47 -8.88 -10.32
C HIS A 59 -16.70 -7.59 -10.00
N PRO A 60 -15.36 -7.58 -10.01
CA PRO A 60 -14.55 -6.40 -9.62
C PRO A 60 -14.97 -5.09 -10.32
N ASP A 61 -15.62 -5.20 -11.48
CA ASP A 61 -16.14 -4.10 -12.32
C ASP A 61 -17.55 -3.61 -11.93
N THR A 62 -18.20 -4.24 -10.94
CA THR A 62 -19.57 -3.91 -10.48
C THR A 62 -19.60 -3.29 -9.08
N LEU A 63 -18.44 -3.07 -8.48
CA LEU A 63 -18.37 -2.37 -7.20
C LEU A 63 -18.67 -0.89 -7.39
N PRO A 64 -19.47 -0.26 -6.51
CA PRO A 64 -19.65 1.18 -6.51
C PRO A 64 -18.29 1.88 -6.50
N ASP A 65 -18.21 3.04 -7.15
CA ASP A 65 -17.03 3.90 -7.07
C ASP A 65 -16.79 4.27 -5.60
N PHE A 66 -15.81 3.62 -4.97
CA PHE A 66 -15.47 3.80 -3.58
C PHE A 66 -14.27 4.74 -3.49
N ASP A 67 -14.48 5.90 -2.87
CA ASP A 67 -13.41 6.86 -2.63
C ASP A 67 -12.52 6.40 -1.46
N LEU A 68 -11.57 5.53 -1.78
CA LEU A 68 -10.57 5.03 -0.82
C LEU A 68 -9.71 6.17 -0.27
N GLU A 69 -9.29 7.12 -1.11
CA GLU A 69 -8.42 8.23 -0.72
C GLU A 69 -9.14 9.17 0.25
N GLY A 70 -10.38 9.57 -0.07
CA GLY A 70 -11.21 10.39 0.81
C GLY A 70 -11.59 9.68 2.11
N THR A 71 -11.90 8.38 2.06
CA THR A 71 -12.22 7.62 3.27
C THR A 71 -11.02 7.51 4.22
N LEU A 72 -9.83 7.20 3.68
CA LEU A 72 -8.60 7.17 4.46
C LEU A 72 -8.20 8.55 4.97
N ALA A 73 -8.48 9.63 4.22
CA ALA A 73 -8.25 10.99 4.67
C ALA A 73 -9.06 11.31 5.93
N VAL A 74 -10.36 10.98 5.95
CA VAL A 74 -11.23 11.17 7.14
C VAL A 74 -10.67 10.45 8.37
N LEU A 75 -10.29 9.17 8.22
CA LEU A 75 -9.73 8.39 9.32
C LEU A 75 -8.35 8.92 9.78
N SER A 76 -7.55 9.43 8.84
CA SER A 76 -6.25 10.02 9.14
C SER A 76 -6.37 11.33 9.89
N GLU A 77 -7.33 12.19 9.54
CA GLU A 77 -7.61 13.41 10.32
C GLU A 77 -8.06 13.08 11.74
N ALA A 78 -8.92 12.06 11.90
CA ALA A 78 -9.32 11.59 13.23
C ALA A 78 -8.12 11.08 14.04
N ALA A 79 -7.20 10.35 13.42
CA ALA A 79 -5.99 9.88 14.07
C ALA A 79 -5.07 11.04 14.52
N VAL A 80 -4.94 12.09 13.70
CA VAL A 80 -4.20 13.31 14.08
C VAL A 80 -4.88 13.99 15.28
N ALA A 81 -6.20 14.16 15.23
CA ALA A 81 -6.97 14.77 16.32
C ALA A 81 -6.85 13.99 17.65
N ASN A 82 -6.75 12.66 17.59
CA ASN A 82 -6.58 11.79 18.76
C ASN A 82 -5.12 11.66 19.22
N GLY A 83 -4.16 12.28 18.51
CA GLY A 83 -2.73 12.15 18.80
C GLY A 83 -2.11 10.80 18.42
N ALA A 84 -2.81 9.98 17.63
CA ALA A 84 -2.33 8.70 17.11
C ALA A 84 -1.44 8.87 15.87
N ALA A 85 -1.46 10.05 15.23
CA ALA A 85 -0.61 10.39 14.09
C ALA A 85 -0.06 11.81 14.23
N GLU A 86 1.13 12.05 13.64
CA GLU A 86 1.69 13.39 13.51
C GLU A 86 0.84 14.24 12.55
N ASP A 87 0.65 15.52 12.86
CA ASP A 87 -0.02 16.49 11.98
C ASP A 87 0.88 16.91 10.82
N THR A 88 1.20 15.95 9.96
CA THR A 88 1.98 16.12 8.73
C THR A 88 1.37 15.27 7.62
N ALA A 89 1.70 15.57 6.36
CA ALA A 89 1.30 14.73 5.23
C ALA A 89 1.83 13.28 5.40
N SER A 90 3.09 13.14 5.81
CA SER A 90 3.72 11.84 6.07
C SER A 90 3.08 11.09 7.24
N GLY A 91 2.64 11.79 8.29
CA GLY A 91 1.94 11.20 9.44
C GLY A 91 0.59 10.62 9.04
N ARG A 92 -0.20 11.39 8.28
CA ARG A 92 -1.48 10.94 7.70
C ARG A 92 -1.29 9.75 6.76
N ASP A 93 -0.28 9.79 5.91
CA ASP A 93 0.04 8.68 5.01
C ASP A 93 0.41 7.40 5.78
N ARG A 94 1.23 7.51 6.83
CA ARG A 94 1.60 6.37 7.68
C ARG A 94 0.41 5.73 8.35
N ILE A 95 -0.52 6.52 8.89
CA ILE A 95 -1.70 5.95 9.54
C ILE A 95 -2.69 5.36 8.53
N ALA A 96 -2.89 5.99 7.37
CA ALA A 96 -3.68 5.42 6.28
C ALA A 96 -3.13 4.05 5.85
N MET A 97 -1.82 3.93 5.65
CA MET A 97 -1.18 2.66 5.30
C MET A 97 -1.20 1.65 6.46
N ARG A 98 -1.20 2.11 7.72
CA ARG A 98 -1.38 1.23 8.89
C ARG A 98 -2.77 0.62 8.92
N ILE A 99 -3.80 1.42 8.66
CA ILE A 99 -5.20 0.97 8.58
C ILE A 99 -5.33 -0.07 7.46
N MET A 100 -4.86 0.24 6.25
CA MET A 100 -4.92 -0.71 5.12
C MET A 100 -4.15 -1.99 5.41
N GLY A 101 -2.96 -1.90 6.00
CA GLY A 101 -2.18 -3.09 6.37
C GLY A 101 -2.88 -3.99 7.39
N ALA A 102 -3.78 -3.45 8.23
CA ALA A 102 -4.58 -4.25 9.15
C ALA A 102 -5.79 -4.92 8.48
N LEU A 103 -6.27 -4.37 7.36
CA LEU A 103 -7.37 -4.90 6.55
C LEU A 103 -6.89 -5.78 5.39
N MET A 104 -5.60 -6.11 5.35
CA MET A 104 -5.00 -6.95 4.32
C MET A 104 -4.90 -8.41 4.79
N PRO A 105 -5.02 -9.39 3.88
CA PRO A 105 -4.71 -10.77 4.20
C PRO A 105 -3.25 -10.88 4.65
N ARG A 106 -2.97 -11.83 5.54
CA ARG A 106 -1.59 -12.12 5.93
C ARG A 106 -0.76 -12.57 4.72
N PRO A 107 0.56 -12.32 4.70
CA PRO A 107 1.43 -12.73 3.59
C PRO A 107 1.31 -14.22 3.22
N SER A 108 1.13 -15.11 4.20
CA SER A 108 0.91 -16.54 3.95
C SER A 108 -0.33 -16.81 3.10
N VAL A 109 -1.44 -16.11 3.36
CA VAL A 109 -2.70 -16.26 2.61
C VAL A 109 -2.54 -15.72 1.19
N VAL A 110 -1.86 -14.58 1.04
CA VAL A 110 -1.53 -14.02 -0.28
C VAL A 110 -0.69 -15.01 -1.10
N ASN A 111 0.30 -15.64 -0.46
CA ASN A 111 1.21 -16.58 -1.10
C ASN A 111 0.50 -17.88 -1.49
N GLU A 112 -0.37 -18.40 -0.63
CA GLU A 112 -1.20 -19.58 -0.93
C GLU A 112 -2.10 -19.33 -2.14
N GLU A 113 -2.80 -18.19 -2.17
CA GLU A 113 -3.68 -17.82 -3.29
C GLU A 113 -2.91 -17.62 -4.60
N PHE A 114 -1.78 -16.92 -4.55
CA PHE A 114 -0.92 -16.72 -5.72
C PHE A 114 -0.40 -18.06 -6.26
N ASN A 115 0.15 -18.90 -5.39
CA ASN A 115 0.72 -20.20 -5.77
C ASN A 115 -0.36 -21.19 -6.23
N GLY A 116 -1.56 -21.13 -5.65
CA GLY A 116 -2.71 -21.91 -6.08
C GLY A 116 -3.07 -21.62 -7.54
N ARG A 117 -3.15 -20.34 -7.92
CA ARG A 117 -3.38 -19.89 -9.30
C ARG A 117 -2.23 -20.26 -10.25
N MET A 118 -0.99 -20.14 -9.79
CA MET A 118 0.18 -20.59 -10.55
C MET A 118 0.16 -22.11 -10.79
N GLY A 119 -0.27 -22.89 -9.80
CA GLY A 119 -0.30 -24.36 -9.84
C GLY A 119 -1.30 -24.95 -10.85
N VAL A 120 -2.32 -24.19 -11.24
CA VAL A 120 -3.28 -24.56 -12.29
C VAL A 120 -2.89 -24.04 -13.68
N ASN A 121 -1.63 -23.60 -13.85
CA ASN A 121 -1.06 -23.11 -15.11
C ASN A 121 -1.70 -21.82 -15.64
N GLU A 122 -2.17 -20.95 -14.73
CA GLU A 122 -2.78 -19.65 -15.03
C GLU A 122 -1.91 -18.47 -14.55
N PRO A 123 -0.67 -18.28 -15.06
CA PRO A 123 0.23 -17.24 -14.57
C PRO A 123 -0.31 -15.82 -14.78
N ARG A 124 -1.09 -15.61 -15.83
CA ARG A 124 -1.78 -14.34 -16.07
C ARG A 124 -2.85 -14.08 -15.00
N ALA A 125 -3.66 -15.07 -14.65
CA ALA A 125 -4.68 -14.91 -13.62
C ALA A 125 -4.05 -14.64 -12.24
N ALA A 126 -2.92 -15.27 -11.92
CA ALA A 126 -2.18 -15.03 -10.68
C ALA A 126 -1.66 -13.59 -10.60
N THR A 127 -1.05 -13.10 -11.69
CA THR A 127 -0.48 -11.74 -11.75
C THR A 127 -1.55 -10.65 -11.84
N ASP A 128 -2.62 -10.87 -12.60
CA ASP A 128 -3.76 -9.95 -12.70
C ASP A 128 -4.48 -9.82 -11.34
N TRP A 129 -4.72 -10.95 -10.65
CA TRP A 129 -5.28 -10.95 -9.29
C TRP A 129 -4.38 -10.19 -8.31
N PHE A 130 -3.09 -10.50 -8.30
CA PHE A 130 -2.13 -9.88 -7.40
C PHE A 130 -1.99 -8.37 -7.64
N TYR A 131 -2.00 -7.96 -8.90
CA TYR A 131 -2.02 -6.54 -9.28
C TYR A 131 -3.32 -5.86 -8.84
N GLY A 132 -4.46 -6.53 -8.99
CA GLY A 132 -5.76 -6.10 -8.49
C GLY A 132 -5.74 -5.87 -6.98
N LEU A 133 -5.19 -6.82 -6.21
CA LEU A 133 -5.02 -6.68 -4.77
C LEU A 133 -4.11 -5.50 -4.39
N CYS A 134 -2.98 -5.33 -5.07
CA CYS A 134 -2.09 -4.16 -4.86
C CYS A 134 -2.80 -2.84 -5.15
N CYS A 135 -3.63 -2.84 -6.19
CA CYS A 135 -4.49 -1.72 -6.56
C CYS A 135 -5.51 -1.43 -5.47
N ASP A 136 -6.20 -2.44 -4.97
CA ASP A 136 -7.31 -2.29 -4.02
C ASP A 136 -6.81 -1.94 -2.61
N ALA A 137 -5.60 -2.38 -2.25
CA ALA A 137 -4.90 -2.01 -1.03
C ALA A 137 -4.35 -0.57 -1.03
N GLY A 138 -4.42 0.14 -2.15
CA GLY A 138 -3.82 1.47 -2.31
C GLY A 138 -2.29 1.45 -2.41
N TYR A 139 -1.67 0.28 -2.59
CA TYR A 139 -0.23 0.15 -2.83
C TYR A 139 0.13 0.72 -4.21
N VAL A 140 -0.66 0.36 -5.24
CA VAL A 140 -0.64 1.04 -6.54
C VAL A 140 -1.63 2.20 -6.50
N ARG A 141 -1.13 3.42 -6.29
CA ARG A 141 -1.94 4.64 -6.15
C ARG A 141 -2.50 5.13 -7.49
N ARG A 142 -3.53 4.43 -8.01
CA ARG A 142 -4.17 4.75 -9.30
C ARG A 142 -4.62 6.22 -9.41
N ALA A 143 -5.22 6.78 -8.36
CA ALA A 143 -5.65 8.18 -8.34
C ALA A 143 -4.48 9.17 -8.46
N ALA A 144 -3.32 8.84 -7.89
CA ALA A 144 -2.12 9.66 -8.00
C ALA A 144 -1.46 9.50 -9.39
N ILE A 145 -1.42 8.28 -9.93
CA ILE A 145 -0.92 7.99 -11.28
C ILE A 145 -1.78 8.66 -12.36
N ALA A 146 -3.10 8.71 -12.17
CA ALA A 146 -4.03 9.37 -13.09
C ALA A 146 -3.76 10.88 -13.24
N ARG A 147 -3.10 11.50 -12.27
CA ARG A 147 -2.68 12.91 -12.32
C ARG A 147 -1.38 13.14 -13.08
N ASN A 148 -0.67 12.09 -13.51
CA ASN A 148 0.59 12.23 -14.22
C ASN A 148 0.41 13.01 -15.54
N ILE A 149 1.36 13.89 -15.82
CA ILE A 149 1.42 14.58 -17.10
C ILE A 149 2.10 13.64 -18.08
N LYS A 150 1.48 13.38 -19.23
CA LYS A 150 2.00 12.49 -20.26
C LYS A 150 2.06 13.18 -21.61
N TRP A 151 3.14 12.93 -22.34
CA TRP A 151 3.28 13.34 -23.72
C TRP A 151 3.87 12.19 -24.54
N SER A 152 3.36 12.03 -25.75
CA SER A 152 3.81 11.01 -26.69
C SER A 152 4.34 11.69 -27.94
N THR A 153 5.50 11.25 -28.43
CA THR A 153 6.07 11.74 -29.69
C THR A 153 6.44 10.56 -30.58
N PRO A 154 6.07 10.57 -31.87
CA PRO A 154 6.47 9.51 -32.79
C PRO A 154 7.99 9.55 -32.98
N THR A 155 8.60 8.37 -33.05
CA THR A 155 10.03 8.20 -33.36
C THR A 155 10.20 7.09 -34.40
N ASN A 156 11.41 6.94 -34.93
CA ASN A 156 11.75 5.85 -35.86
C ASN A 156 11.62 4.44 -35.25
N TRP A 157 11.46 4.34 -33.92
CA TRP A 157 11.34 3.08 -33.18
C TRP A 157 9.96 2.88 -32.54
N GLY A 158 8.97 3.68 -32.94
CA GLY A 158 7.63 3.72 -32.34
C GLY A 158 7.40 4.98 -31.52
N ASP A 159 6.25 5.05 -30.85
CA ASP A 159 5.89 6.21 -30.04
C ASP A 159 6.71 6.22 -28.74
N LEU A 160 7.45 7.31 -28.52
CA LEU A 160 8.10 7.58 -27.25
C LEU A 160 7.10 8.27 -26.32
N GLU A 161 6.65 7.56 -25.29
CA GLU A 161 5.88 8.15 -24.18
C GLU A 161 6.82 8.64 -23.09
N ILE A 162 6.63 9.88 -22.65
CA ILE A 162 7.34 10.49 -21.54
C ILE A 162 6.30 10.97 -20.53
N THR A 163 6.55 10.68 -19.25
CA THR A 163 5.62 11.00 -18.16
C THR A 163 6.32 11.76 -17.03
N ILE A 164 5.64 12.76 -16.46
CA ILE A 164 5.99 13.34 -15.15
C ILE A 164 5.16 12.64 -14.10
N ASN A 165 5.86 11.96 -13.19
CA ASN A 165 5.22 11.30 -12.07
C ASN A 165 4.90 12.30 -10.96
N LEU A 166 3.65 12.78 -10.92
CA LEU A 166 3.17 13.69 -9.87
C LEU A 166 2.78 12.94 -8.59
N SER A 167 2.70 11.60 -8.63
CA SER A 167 2.39 10.80 -7.44
C SER A 167 3.52 10.74 -6.41
N LYS A 168 4.74 11.13 -6.80
CA LYS A 168 5.89 11.17 -5.90
C LYS A 168 6.08 12.61 -5.41
N PRO A 169 5.64 12.95 -4.18
CA PRO A 169 5.86 14.29 -3.66
C PRO A 169 7.36 14.59 -3.64
N GLU A 170 7.72 15.77 -4.12
CA GLU A 170 9.07 16.30 -3.90
C GLU A 170 9.30 16.40 -2.39
N LYS A 171 10.45 15.93 -1.90
CA LYS A 171 10.75 15.99 -0.47
C LYS A 171 10.82 17.45 -0.04
N ASP A 172 10.12 17.81 1.03
CA ASP A 172 10.26 19.15 1.61
C ASP A 172 11.74 19.38 1.99
N PRO A 173 12.34 20.53 1.64
CA PRO A 173 13.72 20.86 2.02
C PRO A 173 14.01 20.68 3.52
N ARG A 174 13.00 20.88 4.39
CA ARG A 174 13.08 20.64 5.83
C ARG A 174 13.24 19.16 6.16
N ASP A 175 12.53 18.28 5.46
CA ASP A 175 12.64 16.83 5.62
C ASP A 175 14.02 16.34 5.14
N ILE A 176 14.55 16.94 4.07
CA ILE A 176 15.91 16.66 3.58
C ILE A 176 16.95 17.07 4.64
N ALA A 177 16.81 18.26 5.22
CA ALA A 177 17.71 18.75 6.27
C ALA A 177 17.63 17.88 7.55
N ALA A 178 16.43 17.48 7.96
CA ALA A 178 16.22 16.61 9.12
C ALA A 178 16.83 15.22 8.92
N ALA A 179 16.64 14.61 7.75
CA ALA A 179 17.27 13.33 7.40
C ALA A 179 18.82 13.45 7.37
N GLY A 180 19.34 14.56 6.82
CA GLY A 180 20.79 14.81 6.79
C GLY A 180 21.43 15.04 8.18
N ALA A 181 20.66 15.53 9.15
CA ALA A 181 21.10 15.75 10.53
C ALA A 181 21.01 14.51 11.43
N ALA A 182 20.29 13.47 11.00
CA ALA A 182 20.10 12.24 11.75
C ALA A 182 21.44 11.50 11.91
N LYS A 183 21.88 11.32 13.16
CA LYS A 183 23.10 10.56 13.43
C LYS A 183 22.83 9.08 13.18
N ASN A 184 23.61 8.45 12.30
CA ASN A 184 23.61 7.00 12.08
C ASN A 184 24.25 6.31 13.29
N THR A 185 23.51 6.19 14.39
CA THR A 185 23.98 5.50 15.60
C THR A 185 23.31 4.14 15.71
N GLY A 186 24.11 3.07 15.60
CA GLY A 186 23.69 1.69 15.87
C GLY A 186 23.20 0.89 14.65
N GLU A 187 22.84 -0.37 14.92
CA GLU A 187 22.25 -1.28 13.95
C GLU A 187 20.84 -0.80 13.55
N LYS A 188 20.62 -0.55 12.25
CA LYS A 188 19.32 -0.11 11.72
C LYS A 188 18.46 -1.33 11.38
N TYR A 189 17.31 -1.48 12.03
CA TYR A 189 16.30 -2.50 11.67
C TYR A 189 14.93 -1.86 11.40
N PRO A 190 14.33 -1.99 10.21
CA PRO A 190 14.91 -2.51 8.96
C PRO A 190 16.11 -1.68 8.49
N ALA A 191 17.02 -2.31 7.76
CA ALA A 191 18.27 -1.67 7.31
C ALA A 191 18.01 -0.57 6.26
N CYS A 192 16.97 -0.75 5.45
CA CYS A 192 16.59 0.16 4.38
C CYS A 192 15.08 0.10 4.16
N GLN A 193 14.53 1.04 3.38
CA GLN A 193 13.09 1.14 3.11
C GLN A 193 12.55 0.04 2.18
N LEU A 194 13.43 -0.63 1.43
CA LEU A 194 13.07 -1.70 0.49
C LEU A 194 13.41 -3.10 1.03
N CYS A 195 13.89 -3.14 2.26
CA CYS A 195 14.36 -4.35 2.89
C CYS A 195 13.16 -5.21 3.32
N ILE A 196 13.27 -6.53 3.20
CA ILE A 196 12.16 -7.48 3.43
C ILE A 196 11.60 -7.40 4.85
N GLU A 197 12.43 -6.97 5.81
CA GLU A 197 12.08 -6.74 7.21
C GLU A 197 11.08 -5.59 7.39
N ASN A 198 10.77 -4.80 6.34
CA ASN A 198 9.69 -3.81 6.40
C ASN A 198 8.29 -4.45 6.39
N GLU A 199 8.15 -5.74 6.07
CA GLU A 199 6.86 -6.43 6.13
C GLU A 199 6.26 -6.35 7.54
N GLY A 200 5.12 -5.66 7.67
CA GLY A 200 4.47 -5.41 8.96
C GLY A 200 5.17 -4.37 9.86
N TYR A 201 6.28 -3.77 9.42
CA TYR A 201 6.98 -2.76 10.20
C TYR A 201 6.18 -1.44 10.25
N PRO A 202 6.03 -0.78 11.42
CA PRO A 202 5.20 0.42 11.56
C PRO A 202 5.70 1.65 10.78
N GLY A 203 6.96 1.64 10.32
CA GLY A 203 7.62 2.80 9.73
C GLY A 203 8.20 3.73 10.79
N ARG A 204 9.07 4.65 10.37
CA ARG A 204 9.70 5.67 11.23
C ARG A 204 9.42 7.07 10.67
N SER A 205 9.57 8.10 11.48
CA SER A 205 9.44 9.49 11.02
C SER A 205 10.64 9.89 10.14
N ALA A 206 10.46 10.92 9.31
CA ALA A 206 11.47 11.37 8.33
C ALA A 206 12.78 11.86 8.98
N ALA A 207 12.73 12.34 10.24
CA ALA A 207 13.91 12.65 11.05
C ALA A 207 14.77 11.42 11.42
N ALA A 208 14.31 10.21 11.08
CA ALA A 208 15.00 8.93 11.24
C ALA A 208 15.06 8.12 9.91
N ASP A 209 15.05 8.80 8.76
CA ASP A 209 14.97 8.21 7.41
C ASP A 209 13.68 7.40 7.13
N GLY A 210 12.65 8.01 6.54
CA GLY A 210 11.75 7.34 5.57
C GLY A 210 10.23 7.58 5.66
N PRO A 211 9.48 7.44 4.53
CA PRO A 211 8.02 7.44 4.48
C PRO A 211 7.41 6.05 4.74
N ALA A 212 6.08 5.96 4.63
CA ALA A 212 5.19 4.92 5.14
C ALA A 212 5.41 3.48 4.64
N ARG A 213 4.87 2.57 5.46
CA ARG A 213 4.79 1.11 5.30
C ARG A 213 4.77 0.65 3.84
N ILE A 214 5.64 -0.30 3.52
CA ILE A 214 5.40 -1.24 2.42
C ILE A 214 4.49 -2.32 3.00
N CYS A 215 3.23 -2.39 2.54
CA CYS A 215 2.52 -3.66 2.52
C CYS A 215 3.37 -4.57 1.63
N ALA A 216 4.29 -5.33 2.23
CA ALA A 216 5.07 -6.29 1.47
C ALA A 216 4.10 -7.38 1.04
N LEU A 217 3.50 -7.16 -0.12
CA LEU A 217 2.81 -8.17 -0.86
C LEU A 217 3.94 -8.94 -1.55
N SER A 218 4.52 -9.91 -0.86
CA SER A 218 5.64 -10.68 -1.39
C SER A 218 5.19 -12.11 -1.65
N PRO A 219 4.75 -12.45 -2.89
CA PRO A 219 4.56 -13.84 -3.33
C PRO A 219 5.86 -14.66 -3.33
N LEU A 220 7.00 -14.06 -2.95
CA LEU A 220 8.32 -14.65 -2.92
C LEU A 220 8.73 -14.95 -1.47
N SER A 221 8.23 -16.06 -0.92
CA SER A 221 8.95 -16.73 0.16
C SER A 221 10.14 -17.50 -0.42
N SER A 222 11.36 -17.15 0.03
CA SER A 222 12.56 -17.99 0.15
C SER A 222 13.75 -17.94 -0.84
N THR A 223 13.80 -17.13 -1.91
CA THR A 223 15.00 -17.14 -2.80
C THR A 223 15.63 -15.81 -3.23
N ALA A 224 15.11 -14.65 -2.84
CA ALA A 224 15.71 -13.36 -3.22
C ALA A 224 16.69 -12.80 -2.16
N SER A 225 17.58 -13.64 -1.62
CA SER A 225 18.78 -13.19 -0.90
C SER A 225 19.99 -13.40 -1.81
N ALA A 226 20.06 -12.62 -2.90
CA ALA A 226 21.28 -12.48 -3.68
C ALA A 226 21.23 -11.17 -4.48
N GLY A 227 21.88 -10.14 -3.94
CA GLY A 227 22.51 -9.12 -4.78
C GLY A 227 21.66 -7.89 -5.11
N ALA A 228 21.44 -7.03 -4.12
CA ALA A 228 21.35 -5.59 -4.35
C ALA A 228 22.45 -4.88 -3.56
N SER A 229 23.71 -5.26 -3.83
CA SER A 229 24.86 -4.46 -3.41
C SER A 229 25.14 -3.41 -4.48
N ASN A 230 25.08 -2.15 -4.07
CA ASN A 230 25.51 -0.99 -4.85
C ASN A 230 26.97 -1.16 -5.29
N THR A 231 27.19 -1.62 -6.53
CA THR A 231 28.35 -1.22 -7.34
C THR A 231 27.98 -1.33 -8.81
N ALA A 232 27.80 -0.17 -9.45
CA ALA A 232 27.86 -0.07 -10.90
C ALA A 232 29.27 -0.50 -11.34
N ARG A 233 29.43 -1.76 -11.77
CA ARG A 233 30.54 -2.15 -12.65
C ARG A 233 30.02 -2.14 -14.07
N THR A 234 30.40 -1.10 -14.79
CA THR A 234 30.34 -0.97 -16.24
C THR A 234 30.87 -2.25 -16.88
N ARG A 235 30.01 -3.04 -17.52
CA ARG A 235 30.43 -4.18 -18.34
C ARG A 235 30.57 -3.66 -19.78
N THR A 236 31.78 -3.32 -20.15
CA THR A 236 32.16 -3.00 -21.53
C THR A 236 31.83 -4.20 -22.42
N LEU A 237 30.88 -4.05 -23.34
CA LEU A 237 30.60 -5.04 -24.37
C LEU A 237 31.70 -4.97 -25.44
N THR A 238 32.68 -5.86 -25.37
CA THR A 238 33.53 -6.18 -26.52
C THR A 238 32.72 -6.98 -27.53
N SER A 239 32.44 -6.35 -28.68
CA SER A 239 31.92 -7.00 -29.88
C SER A 239 32.98 -7.95 -30.45
N THR A 240 32.80 -9.26 -30.26
CA THR A 240 33.51 -10.27 -31.06
C THR A 240 32.78 -10.43 -32.39
N ALA A 241 33.35 -9.84 -33.44
CA ALA A 241 33.06 -10.27 -34.80
C ALA A 241 33.65 -11.67 -34.98
N LEU A 242 32.86 -12.59 -35.52
CA LEU A 242 33.30 -13.91 -35.96
C LEU A 242 32.79 -14.13 -37.40
N PRO A 243 33.52 -14.96 -38.17
CA PRO A 243 34.09 -14.61 -39.47
C PRO A 243 33.12 -14.57 -40.65
#